data_AF-A0A7S1NZX2-F1
#
_entry.id   AF-A0A7S1NZX2-F1
#
_cell.length_a   1.000
_cell.length_b   1.000
_cell.length_c   1.000
_cell.angle_alpha   90.00
_cell.angle_beta   90.00
_cell.angle_gamma   90.00
#
_symmetry.space_group_name_H-M   'P 1'
#
loop_
_entity.id
_entity.type
_entity.pdbx_description
1 polymer ?
#
loop_
_entity_poly.entity_id
_entity_poly.type
_entity_poly.pdbx_seq_one_letter_code
_entity_poly.pdbx_strand_id
1 'polypeptide(L)'
;CARPGILQVLLLCRSDLPHINLQTSGHDASVTPMSLISRCLNVLSSSPHMFPGGNVSSSVGSTHDRLVQWCHGAPGFLPVYVQAMEVFPSERERFARVALQMGEAVWQRGLLRKGVGLCHGIAGNAFALLSAYRIARDPKWLRRAQQFAAYSLEHFDDLRRIPDRPYSLFEGMGGLVCLLTQLRSPDRALFPAYE
;
A
#
# COMPACT_ATOMS: atom_id res chain seq x y z
N CYS A 1 -8.86 13.41 -3.23
CA CYS A 1 -7.70 12.73 -2.59
C CYS A 1 -8.03 11.24 -2.59
N ALA A 2 -7.44 10.44 -3.48
CA ALA A 2 -7.70 9.00 -3.47
C ALA A 2 -6.95 8.43 -2.26
N ARG A 3 -7.63 8.39 -1.11
CA ARG A 3 -7.04 7.86 0.12
C ARG A 3 -7.24 6.34 0.08
N PRO A 4 -6.17 5.54 -0.05
CA PRO A 4 -6.31 4.08 -0.14
C PRO A 4 -7.06 3.49 1.07
N GLY A 5 -7.03 4.18 2.22
CA GLY A 5 -7.69 3.76 3.44
C GLY A 5 -9.21 3.58 3.37
N ILE A 6 -9.94 4.33 2.52
CA ILE A 6 -11.39 4.11 2.39
C ILE A 6 -11.67 2.72 1.80
N LEU A 7 -10.97 2.38 0.72
CA LEU A 7 -11.10 1.07 0.09
C LEU A 7 -10.60 -0.04 1.01
N GLN A 8 -9.51 0.19 1.74
CA GLN A 8 -9.02 -0.76 2.75
C GLN A 8 -10.09 -1.11 3.78
N VAL A 9 -10.71 -0.10 4.39
CA VAL A 9 -11.77 -0.30 5.39
C VAL A 9 -12.97 -1.02 4.78
N LEU A 10 -13.42 -0.62 3.59
CA LEU A 10 -14.55 -1.28 2.92
C LEU A 10 -14.28 -2.76 2.60
N LEU A 11 -13.04 -3.12 2.26
CA LEU A 11 -12.66 -4.50 1.99
C LEU A 11 -12.55 -5.34 3.28
N LEU A 12 -12.04 -4.74 4.36
CA LEU A 12 -11.96 -5.38 5.68
C LEU A 12 -13.36 -5.61 6.28
N CYS A 13 -14.25 -4.62 6.16
CA CYS A 13 -15.63 -4.67 6.68
C CYS A 13 -16.65 -5.24 5.67
N ARG A 14 -16.21 -5.98 4.65
CA ARG A 14 -17.09 -6.46 3.55
C ARG A 14 -18.29 -7.29 4.03
N SER A 15 -18.18 -7.99 5.16
CA SER A 15 -19.27 -8.77 5.76
C SER A 15 -20.41 -7.90 6.27
N ASP A 16 -20.11 -6.64 6.58
CA ASP A 16 -21.03 -5.70 7.21
C ASP A 16 -21.62 -4.72 6.18
N LEU A 17 -21.23 -4.84 4.91
CA LEU A 17 -21.76 -4.01 3.84
C LEU A 17 -23.21 -4.43 3.53
N PRO A 18 -24.18 -3.51 3.58
CA PRO A 18 -25.57 -3.84 3.32
C PRO A 18 -25.76 -4.32 1.88
N HIS A 19 -26.64 -5.30 1.70
CA HIS A 19 -27.12 -5.71 0.39
C HIS A 19 -28.05 -4.64 -0.20
N ILE A 20 -27.47 -3.54 -0.67
CA ILE A 20 -28.22 -2.51 -1.37
C ILE A 20 -28.21 -2.88 -2.85
N ASN A 21 -29.39 -3.24 -3.38
CA ASN A 21 -29.59 -3.46 -4.80
C ASN A 21 -30.29 -2.22 -5.37
N LEU A 22 -29.50 -1.26 -5.87
CA LEU A 22 -30.05 -0.10 -6.56
C LEU A 22 -30.35 -0.48 -8.01
N GLN A 23 -31.63 -0.54 -8.35
CA GLN A 23 -32.06 -0.66 -9.74
C GLN A 23 -31.84 0.70 -10.42
N THR A 24 -30.92 0.76 -11.38
CA THR A 24 -30.77 1.93 -12.24
C THR A 24 -31.70 1.78 -13.44
N SER A 25 -32.56 2.78 -13.68
CA SER A 25 -33.46 2.83 -14.83
C SER A 25 -32.66 2.82 -16.14
N GLY A 26 -32.49 1.65 -16.76
CA GLY A 26 -31.94 1.52 -18.12
C GLY A 26 -31.00 0.34 -18.40
N HIS A 27 -30.46 -0.35 -17.39
CA HIS A 27 -29.58 -1.52 -17.60
C HIS A 27 -29.84 -2.62 -16.57
N ASP A 28 -29.95 -3.85 -17.06
CA ASP A 28 -30.38 -5.08 -16.36
C ASP A 28 -29.34 -5.64 -15.37
N ALA A 29 -28.40 -4.82 -14.90
CA ALA A 29 -27.34 -5.23 -13.99
C ALA A 29 -27.51 -4.54 -12.64
N SER A 30 -27.92 -5.32 -11.61
CA SER A 30 -27.87 -4.90 -10.22
C SER A 30 -26.47 -4.42 -9.84
N VAL A 31 -26.32 -3.14 -9.49
CA VAL A 31 -25.07 -2.59 -8.98
C VAL A 31 -25.01 -2.84 -7.47
N THR A 32 -24.01 -3.59 -7.02
CA THR A 32 -23.77 -3.88 -5.60
C THR A 32 -22.60 -3.03 -5.09
N PRO A 33 -22.49 -2.76 -3.78
CA PRO A 33 -21.31 -2.10 -3.21
C PRO A 33 -20.00 -2.80 -3.60
N MET A 34 -20.00 -4.14 -3.64
CA MET A 34 -18.83 -4.93 -4.03
C MET A 34 -18.44 -4.72 -5.50
N SER A 35 -19.41 -4.66 -6.42
CA SER A 35 -19.09 -4.41 -7.83
C SER A 35 -18.58 -2.99 -8.05
N LEU A 36 -19.03 -2.00 -7.26
CA LEU A 36 -18.47 -0.65 -7.27
C LEU A 36 -17.03 -0.61 -6.73
N ILE A 37 -16.74 -1.32 -5.63
CA ILE A 37 -15.39 -1.41 -5.07
C ILE A 37 -14.42 -1.99 -6.11
N SER A 38 -14.78 -3.11 -6.76
CA SER A 38 -13.95 -3.70 -7.82
C SER A 38 -13.74 -2.74 -9.00
N ARG A 39 -14.80 -2.04 -9.47
CA ARG A 39 -14.68 -1.01 -10.51
C ARG A 39 -13.75 0.13 -10.09
N CYS A 40 -13.84 0.61 -8.85
CA CYS A 40 -12.94 1.65 -8.34
C CYS A 40 -11.47 1.19 -8.33
N LEU A 41 -11.20 -0.04 -7.88
CA LEU A 41 -9.86 -0.62 -7.95
C LEU A 41 -9.34 -0.66 -9.39
N ASN A 42 -10.19 -1.06 -10.35
CA ASN A 42 -9.80 -1.11 -11.77
C ASN A 42 -9.48 0.27 -12.35
N VAL A 43 -10.23 1.30 -11.97
CA VAL A 43 -9.94 2.68 -12.39
C VAL A 43 -8.60 3.14 -11.80
N LEU A 44 -8.34 2.84 -10.53
CA LEU A 44 -7.12 3.26 -9.83
C LEU A 44 -5.87 2.52 -10.31
N SER A 45 -6.01 1.28 -10.78
CA SER A 45 -4.91 0.49 -11.37
C SER A 45 -4.69 0.75 -12.86
N SER A 46 -5.32 1.77 -13.43
CA SER A 46 -5.26 2.10 -14.86
C SER A 46 -4.79 3.52 -15.08
N SER A 47 -4.29 3.82 -16.29
CA SER A 47 -4.01 5.20 -16.70
C SER A 47 -5.30 6.04 -16.67
N PRO A 48 -5.24 7.31 -16.21
CA PRO A 48 -4.05 8.06 -15.82
C PRO A 48 -3.70 7.97 -14.32
N HIS A 49 -4.40 7.14 -13.55
CA HIS A 49 -4.21 7.06 -12.08
C HIS A 49 -2.96 6.31 -11.69
N MET A 50 -2.67 5.20 -12.37
CA MET A 50 -1.42 4.46 -12.21
C MET A 50 -0.44 4.90 -13.29
N PHE A 51 0.72 5.40 -12.87
CA PHE A 51 1.79 5.80 -13.77
C PHE A 51 2.48 4.57 -14.37
N PRO A 52 3.18 4.71 -15.53
CA PRO A 52 3.86 3.58 -16.19
C PRO A 52 4.82 2.81 -15.27
N GLY A 53 5.47 3.52 -14.34
CA GLY A 53 6.38 2.92 -13.34
C GLY A 53 5.69 2.20 -12.18
N GLY A 54 4.36 2.09 -12.16
CA GLY A 54 3.59 1.38 -11.14
C GLY A 54 3.21 2.18 -9.91
N ASN A 55 3.57 3.47 -9.84
CA ASN A 55 3.13 4.34 -8.77
C ASN A 55 1.71 4.87 -9.02
N VAL A 56 1.02 5.30 -7.97
CA VAL A 56 -0.35 5.81 -8.04
C VAL A 56 -0.37 7.31 -7.76
N SER A 57 -1.18 8.05 -8.50
CA SER A 57 -1.31 9.50 -8.34
C SER A 57 -1.83 9.89 -6.96
N SER A 58 -1.30 10.98 -6.41
CA SER A 58 -1.65 11.50 -5.08
C SER A 58 -3.08 12.03 -4.99
N SER A 59 -3.63 12.47 -6.12
CA SER A 59 -4.99 12.98 -6.26
C SER A 59 -5.47 12.83 -7.69
N VAL A 60 -6.79 12.85 -7.87
CA VAL A 60 -7.42 12.91 -9.19
C VAL A 60 -6.86 14.11 -9.95
N GLY A 61 -6.47 13.90 -11.22
CA GLY A 61 -5.87 14.92 -12.07
C GLY A 61 -4.38 15.23 -11.82
N SER A 62 -3.75 14.64 -10.78
CA SER A 62 -2.32 14.81 -10.57
C SER A 62 -1.52 14.07 -11.64
N THR A 63 -0.72 14.83 -12.39
CA THR A 63 0.20 14.32 -13.42
C THR A 63 1.63 14.10 -12.89
N HIS A 64 1.89 14.40 -11.61
CA HIS A 64 3.22 14.39 -11.03
C HIS A 64 3.52 13.06 -10.30
N ASP A 65 4.32 12.20 -10.93
CA ASP A 65 4.79 10.94 -10.33
C ASP A 65 5.99 11.16 -9.38
N ARG A 66 5.72 11.76 -8.22
CA ARG A 66 6.75 12.11 -7.22
C ARG A 66 6.68 11.30 -5.93
N LEU A 67 5.48 11.09 -5.42
CA LEU A 67 5.28 10.62 -4.04
C LEU A 67 5.21 9.10 -4.01
N VAL A 68 6.17 8.47 -3.36
CA VAL A 68 6.23 7.02 -3.12
C VAL A 68 6.27 6.82 -1.61
N GLN A 69 5.13 7.05 -0.96
CA GLN A 69 4.97 7.02 0.49
C GLN A 69 3.62 6.41 0.85
N TRP A 70 3.46 5.82 2.03
CA TRP A 70 2.20 5.18 2.45
C TRP A 70 1.01 6.13 2.35
N CYS A 71 1.17 7.38 2.78
CA CYS A 71 0.07 8.35 2.72
C CYS A 71 -0.31 8.78 1.29
N HIS A 72 0.61 8.67 0.32
CA HIS A 72 0.40 9.06 -1.08
C HIS A 72 1.31 8.25 -2.01
N GLY A 73 0.71 7.33 -2.76
CA GLY A 73 1.38 6.53 -3.78
C GLY A 73 1.25 5.02 -3.56
N ALA A 74 1.98 4.26 -4.36
CA ALA A 74 2.02 2.80 -4.38
C ALA A 74 2.11 2.14 -2.99
N PRO A 75 2.95 2.61 -2.03
CA PRO A 75 3.09 1.93 -0.75
C PRO A 75 1.79 1.82 0.06
N GLY A 76 0.88 2.80 -0.05
CA GLY A 76 -0.41 2.76 0.64
C GLY A 76 -1.49 1.97 -0.10
N PHE A 77 -1.39 1.90 -1.43
CA PHE A 77 -2.35 1.18 -2.26
C PHE A 77 -2.05 -0.32 -2.34
N LEU A 78 -0.78 -0.73 -2.35
CA LEU A 78 -0.38 -2.13 -2.44
C LEU A 78 -1.15 -3.05 -1.46
N PRO A 79 -1.19 -2.77 -0.14
CA PRO A 79 -1.97 -3.59 0.81
C PRO A 79 -3.48 -3.63 0.51
N VAL A 80 -4.06 -2.60 -0.12
CA VAL A 80 -5.45 -2.61 -0.59
C VAL A 80 -5.66 -3.69 -1.66
N TYR A 81 -4.73 -3.80 -2.60
CA TYR A 81 -4.80 -4.84 -3.64
C TYR A 81 -4.53 -6.23 -3.07
N VAL A 82 -3.68 -6.35 -2.05
CA VAL A 82 -3.52 -7.61 -1.30
C VAL A 82 -4.84 -8.02 -0.65
N GLN A 83 -5.54 -7.10 0.02
CA GLN A 83 -6.85 -7.40 0.59
C GLN A 83 -7.88 -7.75 -0.50
N ALA A 84 -7.88 -7.03 -1.63
CA ALA A 84 -8.79 -7.27 -2.74
C ALA A 84 -8.64 -8.69 -3.33
N MET A 85 -7.43 -9.28 -3.31
CA MET A 85 -7.20 -10.66 -3.76
C MET A 85 -7.99 -11.70 -2.95
N GLU A 86 -8.23 -11.44 -1.67
CA GLU A 86 -9.02 -12.31 -0.80
C GLU A 86 -10.51 -12.12 -1.03
N VAL A 87 -10.91 -10.87 -1.31
CA VAL A 87 -12.32 -10.47 -1.45
C VAL A 87 -12.89 -10.80 -2.83
N PHE A 88 -12.06 -10.79 -3.87
CA PHE A 88 -12.46 -11.06 -5.26
C PHE A 88 -11.64 -12.21 -5.86
N PRO A 89 -11.97 -13.47 -5.55
CA PRO A 89 -11.19 -14.64 -6.00
C PRO A 89 -11.04 -14.74 -7.52
N SER A 90 -12.06 -14.36 -8.29
CA SER A 90 -12.03 -14.35 -9.76
C SER A 90 -11.09 -13.30 -10.36
N GLU A 91 -10.71 -12.29 -9.59
CA GLU A 91 -9.86 -11.17 -10.02
C GLU A 91 -8.48 -11.20 -9.33
N ARG A 92 -8.23 -12.26 -8.53
CA ARG A 92 -7.05 -12.44 -7.68
C ARG A 92 -5.75 -12.23 -8.44
N GLU A 93 -5.57 -12.88 -9.59
CA GLU A 93 -4.32 -12.78 -10.35
C GLU A 93 -4.08 -11.36 -10.89
N ARG A 94 -5.15 -10.66 -11.29
CA ARG A 94 -5.05 -9.27 -11.76
C ARG A 94 -4.61 -8.37 -10.63
N PHE A 95 -5.24 -8.47 -9.46
CA PHE A 95 -4.87 -7.68 -8.29
C PHE A 95 -3.47 -8.01 -7.77
N ALA A 96 -3.05 -9.28 -7.82
CA ALA A 96 -1.68 -9.67 -7.52
C ALA A 96 -0.67 -8.99 -8.44
N ARG A 97 -0.90 -8.99 -9.77
CA ARG A 97 -0.02 -8.32 -10.73
C ARG A 97 0.10 -6.82 -10.45
N VAL A 98 -1.03 -6.15 -10.19
CA VAL A 98 -1.05 -4.73 -9.84
C VAL A 98 -0.26 -4.45 -8.55
N ALA A 99 -0.50 -5.24 -7.49
CA ALA A 99 0.21 -5.11 -6.22
C ALA A 99 1.72 -5.28 -6.38
N LEU A 100 2.17 -6.26 -7.17
CA LEU A 100 3.59 -6.48 -7.43
C LEU A 100 4.22 -5.38 -8.30
N GLN A 101 3.47 -4.81 -9.25
CA GLN A 101 3.92 -3.64 -10.00
C GLN A 101 4.11 -2.42 -9.10
N MET A 102 3.19 -2.20 -8.14
CA MET A 102 3.37 -1.20 -7.09
C MET A 102 4.62 -1.49 -6.25
N GLY A 103 4.85 -2.77 -5.90
CA GLY A 103 6.06 -3.20 -5.20
C GLY A 103 7.35 -2.87 -5.95
N GLU A 104 7.37 -2.99 -7.28
CA GLU A 104 8.53 -2.56 -8.08
C GLU A 104 8.71 -1.03 -8.03
N ALA A 105 7.64 -0.23 -8.04
CA ALA A 105 7.74 1.22 -7.84
C ALA A 105 8.36 1.57 -6.48
N VAL A 106 7.94 0.86 -5.42
CA VAL A 106 8.52 1.01 -4.07
C VAL A 106 9.98 0.61 -4.06
N TRP A 107 10.36 -0.49 -4.69
CA TRP A 107 11.76 -0.91 -4.75
C TRP A 107 12.64 0.14 -5.43
N GLN A 108 12.21 0.70 -6.56
CA GLN A 108 13.03 1.65 -7.34
C GLN A 108 13.16 3.02 -6.68
N ARG A 109 12.17 3.48 -5.90
CA ARG A 109 12.08 4.87 -5.43
C ARG A 109 11.69 5.04 -3.95
N GLY A 110 11.61 3.95 -3.20
CA GLY A 110 11.08 3.94 -1.83
C GLY A 110 12.08 4.26 -0.72
N LEU A 111 13.38 4.40 -1.02
CA LEU A 111 14.36 4.92 -0.07
C LEU A 111 14.23 6.44 0.03
N LEU A 112 13.38 6.89 0.96
CA LEU A 112 13.04 8.30 1.09
C LEU A 112 14.08 9.07 1.92
N ARG A 113 14.37 10.29 1.49
CA ARG A 113 15.15 11.27 2.27
C ARG A 113 14.35 11.96 3.38
N LYS A 114 13.18 11.41 3.75
CA LYS A 114 12.20 12.02 4.67
C LYS A 114 12.22 11.41 6.08
N GLY A 115 13.18 10.54 6.35
CA GLY A 115 13.32 9.85 7.64
C GLY A 115 12.79 8.42 7.64
N VAL A 116 12.73 7.83 8.83
CA VAL A 116 12.54 6.38 9.02
C VAL A 116 11.11 5.94 9.32
N GLY A 117 10.15 6.85 9.52
CA GLY A 117 8.79 6.52 9.98
C GLY A 117 7.89 5.75 9.00
N LEU A 118 6.66 5.47 9.45
CA LEU A 118 5.66 4.70 8.69
C LEU A 118 4.89 5.52 7.64
N CYS A 119 4.53 6.77 7.91
CA CYS A 119 3.60 7.54 7.08
C CYS A 119 4.20 7.89 5.71
N HIS A 120 5.44 8.37 5.74
CA HIS A 120 6.19 8.83 4.58
C HIS A 120 7.71 8.72 4.81
N GLY A 121 8.11 7.63 5.47
CA GLY A 121 9.50 7.27 5.68
C GLY A 121 9.81 5.89 5.11
N ILE A 122 11.07 5.48 5.28
CA ILE A 122 11.59 4.23 4.73
C ILE A 122 10.88 3.01 5.33
N ALA A 123 10.52 3.03 6.62
CA ALA A 123 9.88 1.88 7.24
C ALA A 123 8.50 1.56 6.65
N GLY A 124 7.67 2.59 6.42
CA GLY A 124 6.36 2.39 5.79
C GLY A 124 6.45 1.79 4.40
N ASN A 125 7.45 2.21 3.63
CA ASN A 125 7.72 1.64 2.31
C ASN A 125 8.21 0.18 2.39
N ALA A 126 9.01 -0.16 3.40
CA ALA A 126 9.43 -1.54 3.63
C ALA A 126 8.25 -2.47 3.97
N PHE A 127 7.24 -1.99 4.70
CA PHE A 127 6.02 -2.76 4.94
C PHE A 127 5.28 -3.11 3.64
N ALA A 128 5.22 -2.21 2.67
CA ALA A 128 4.64 -2.52 1.36
C ALA A 128 5.39 -3.67 0.65
N LEU A 129 6.71 -3.75 0.80
CA LEU A 129 7.51 -4.87 0.29
C LEU A 129 7.25 -6.17 1.06
N LEU A 130 6.95 -6.11 2.35
CA LEU A 130 6.50 -7.27 3.14
C LEU A 130 5.12 -7.77 2.71
N SER A 131 4.19 -6.87 2.40
CA SER A 131 2.90 -7.25 1.82
C SER A 131 3.08 -7.90 0.44
N ALA A 132 4.03 -7.42 -0.39
CA ALA A 132 4.40 -8.08 -1.65
C ALA A 132 5.00 -9.48 -1.43
N TYR A 133 5.86 -9.65 -0.41
CA TYR A 133 6.43 -10.95 -0.03
C TYR A 133 5.33 -11.95 0.35
N ARG A 134 4.36 -11.53 1.16
CA ARG A 134 3.25 -12.39 1.60
C ARG A 134 2.44 -12.97 0.44
N ILE A 135 2.22 -12.18 -0.62
CA ILE A 135 1.44 -12.64 -1.77
C ILE A 135 2.26 -13.41 -2.81
N ALA A 136 3.51 -13.01 -3.06
CA ALA A 136 4.34 -13.63 -4.09
C ALA A 136 5.08 -14.87 -3.58
N ARG A 137 5.36 -14.94 -2.27
CA ARG A 137 6.23 -15.93 -1.62
C ARG A 137 7.64 -16.03 -2.22
N ASP A 138 8.04 -15.04 -3.02
CA ASP A 138 9.38 -14.90 -3.57
C ASP A 138 10.31 -14.21 -2.54
N PRO A 139 11.39 -14.87 -2.08
CA PRO A 139 12.37 -14.31 -1.15
C PRO A 139 12.99 -12.98 -1.60
N LYS A 140 12.94 -12.63 -2.90
CA LYS A 140 13.32 -11.32 -3.43
C LYS A 140 12.69 -10.18 -2.63
N TRP A 141 11.39 -10.27 -2.36
CA TRP A 141 10.64 -9.19 -1.70
C TRP A 141 11.04 -9.01 -0.23
N LEU A 142 11.25 -10.11 0.48
CA LEU A 142 11.76 -10.08 1.85
C LEU A 142 13.15 -9.45 1.92
N ARG A 143 14.07 -9.85 1.02
CA ARG A 143 15.42 -9.26 0.94
C ARG A 143 15.37 -7.76 0.69
N ARG A 144 14.46 -7.29 -0.17
CA ARG A 144 14.26 -5.85 -0.43
C ARG A 144 13.80 -5.11 0.82
N ALA A 145 12.84 -5.66 1.58
CA ALA A 145 12.40 -5.07 2.85
C ALA A 145 13.53 -5.03 3.90
N GLN A 146 14.35 -6.08 3.97
CA GLN A 146 15.54 -6.13 4.83
C GLN A 146 16.58 -5.07 4.43
N GLN A 147 16.78 -4.83 3.14
CA GLN A 147 17.68 -3.78 2.65
C GLN A 147 17.20 -2.37 3.03
N PHE A 148 15.88 -2.14 3.05
CA PHE A 148 15.31 -0.87 3.54
C PHE A 148 15.57 -0.67 5.03
N ALA A 149 15.45 -1.73 5.83
CA ALA A 149 15.79 -1.70 7.25
C ALA A 149 17.29 -1.48 7.47
N ALA A 150 18.15 -2.20 6.73
CA ALA A 150 19.60 -2.04 6.80
C ALA A 150 20.03 -0.61 6.48
N TYR A 151 19.52 -0.03 5.38
CA TYR A 151 19.78 1.35 5.00
C TYR A 151 19.33 2.34 6.10
N SER A 152 18.15 2.10 6.71
CA SER A 152 17.66 2.94 7.80
C SER A 152 18.55 2.90 9.04
N LEU A 153 19.18 1.76 9.32
CA LEU A 153 20.11 1.58 10.44
C LEU A 153 21.49 2.19 10.14
N GLU A 154 22.00 2.00 8.93
CA GLU A 154 23.27 2.57 8.47
C GLU A 154 23.27 4.10 8.51
N HIS A 155 22.16 4.71 8.09
CA HIS A 155 21.99 6.17 8.05
C HIS A 155 21.15 6.71 9.20
N PHE A 156 21.07 5.97 10.30
CA PHE A 156 20.10 6.23 11.37
C PHE A 156 20.23 7.62 11.99
N ASP A 157 21.44 8.07 12.29
CA ASP A 157 21.67 9.35 12.95
C ASP A 157 21.23 10.56 12.12
N ASP A 158 21.34 10.46 10.80
CA ASP A 158 20.89 11.50 9.88
C ASP A 158 19.37 11.43 9.73
N LEU A 159 18.82 10.24 9.47
CA LEU A 159 17.41 10.05 9.17
C LEU A 159 16.50 10.27 10.38
N ARG A 160 16.95 9.97 11.60
CA ARG A 160 16.12 10.11 12.82
C ARG A 160 15.84 11.55 13.21
N ARG A 161 16.64 12.52 12.71
CA ARG A 161 16.53 13.95 13.04
C ARG A 161 15.63 14.72 12.08
N ILE A 162 15.27 14.12 10.94
CA ILE A 162 14.46 14.75 9.90
C ILE A 162 12.98 14.96 10.31
N PRO A 163 12.30 14.01 10.97
CA PRO A 163 10.87 14.14 11.24
C PRO A 163 10.57 15.11 12.40
N ASP A 164 9.43 15.81 12.33
CA ASP A 164 8.97 16.73 13.38
C ASP A 164 8.82 16.03 14.74
N ARG A 165 8.34 14.77 14.74
CA ARG A 165 8.21 13.94 15.95
C ARG A 165 9.11 12.71 15.86
N PRO A 166 10.41 12.83 16.19
CA PRO A 166 11.42 11.80 15.91
C PRO A 166 11.22 10.48 16.68
N TYR A 167 10.43 10.47 17.75
CA TYR A 167 10.14 9.27 18.54
C TYR A 167 8.77 8.64 18.23
N SER A 168 7.94 9.28 17.40
CA SER A 168 6.57 8.83 17.14
C SER A 168 6.51 7.57 16.27
N LEU A 169 5.37 6.89 16.28
CA LEU A 169 5.10 5.71 15.45
C LEU A 169 5.10 6.05 13.94
N PHE A 170 4.37 7.10 13.54
CA PHE A 170 4.13 7.37 12.13
C PHE A 170 5.20 8.23 11.45
N GLU A 171 5.94 9.06 12.20
CA GLU A 171 6.97 9.94 11.61
C GLU A 171 8.38 9.47 12.00
N GLY A 172 8.52 8.92 13.21
CA GLY A 172 9.81 8.70 13.84
C GLY A 172 10.24 7.24 13.98
N MET A 173 11.13 7.04 14.96
CA MET A 173 11.80 5.77 15.24
C MET A 173 10.85 4.66 15.67
N GLY A 174 9.68 4.99 16.22
CA GLY A 174 8.67 3.97 16.56
C GLY A 174 8.29 3.13 15.34
N GLY A 175 8.21 3.77 14.16
CA GLY A 175 7.95 3.07 12.90
C GLY A 175 9.07 2.11 12.49
N LEU A 176 10.33 2.54 12.65
CA LEU A 176 11.49 1.68 12.38
C LEU A 176 11.52 0.47 13.32
N VAL A 177 11.25 0.67 14.61
CA VAL A 177 11.16 -0.43 15.59
C VAL A 177 10.06 -1.43 15.21
N CYS A 178 8.90 -0.96 14.76
CA CYS A 178 7.85 -1.84 14.24
C CYS A 178 8.33 -2.67 13.06
N LEU A 179 9.02 -2.06 12.08
CA LEU A 179 9.56 -2.80 10.94
C LEU A 179 10.55 -3.88 11.40
N LEU A 180 11.53 -3.53 12.23
CA LEU A 180 12.55 -4.45 12.72
C LEU A 180 11.94 -5.64 13.47
N THR A 181 10.88 -5.38 14.24
CA THR A 181 10.12 -6.43 14.94
C THR A 181 9.43 -7.35 13.95
N GLN A 182 8.74 -6.80 12.95
CA GLN A 182 7.98 -7.57 11.97
C GLN A 182 8.87 -8.37 11.01
N LEU A 183 10.10 -7.93 10.76
CA LEU A 183 11.09 -8.70 9.99
C LEU A 183 11.46 -10.04 10.63
N ARG A 184 11.19 -10.24 11.93
CA ARG A 184 11.38 -11.53 12.62
C ARG A 184 10.29 -12.55 12.30
N SER A 185 9.15 -12.11 11.77
CA SER A 185 8.03 -12.97 11.42
C SER A 185 7.34 -12.45 10.15
N PRO A 186 8.07 -12.41 9.01
CA PRO A 186 7.64 -11.69 7.81
C PRO A 186 6.34 -12.25 7.20
N ASP A 187 6.03 -13.52 7.43
CA ASP A 187 4.77 -14.15 6.99
C ASP A 187 3.52 -13.56 7.65
N ARG A 188 3.68 -12.92 8.81
CA ARG A 188 2.60 -12.33 9.61
C ARG A 188 2.71 -10.80 9.70
N ALA A 189 3.64 -10.20 8.96
CA ALA A 189 3.83 -8.76 8.98
C ALA A 189 2.59 -8.05 8.41
N LEU A 190 2.08 -7.09 9.17
CA LEU A 190 0.95 -6.23 8.86
C LEU A 190 1.35 -4.79 9.17
N PHE A 191 1.01 -3.85 8.28
CA PHE A 191 1.24 -2.43 8.49
C PHE A 191 0.44 -1.95 9.72
N PRO A 192 1.11 -1.39 10.75
CA PRO A 192 0.44 -1.00 12.00
C PRO A 192 -0.70 0.01 11.78
N ALA A 193 -1.86 -0.28 12.37
CA ALA A 193 -3.07 0.56 12.29
C ALA A 193 -3.61 0.77 10.86
N TYR A 194 -3.41 -0.19 9.96
CA TYR A 194 -3.91 -0.13 8.59
C TYR A 194 -4.32 -1.51 8.02
N GLU A 195 -3.46 -2.52 8.16
CA GLU A 195 -3.75 -3.93 7.86
C GLU A 195 -4.01 -4.70 9.16
#